data_AF-A0A1B3SK19-F1
#
_entry.id   AF-A0A1B3SK19-F1
#
_cell.length_a   1.000
_cell.length_b   1.000
_cell.length_c   1.000
_cell.angle_alpha   90.00
_cell.angle_beta   90.00
_cell.angle_gamma   90.00
#
_symmetry.space_group_name_H-M   'P 1'
#
loop_
_entity.id
_entity.type
_entity.pdbx_description
1 polymer ?
#
loop_
_entity_poly.entity_id
_entity_poly.type
_entity_poly.pdbx_seq_one_letter_code
_entity_poly.pdbx_strand_id
1 'polypeptide(L)'
;MCCKCKSIYIENCTCLIYESECFGFVCCWCCAYSKWENDELKGQIYKTLTKDIDNILNKNKHLKVLKKVLKKQLKDIELNSIEFEKLKLKNYSKLLDGEKEIQILAYDMELELGLKIRCLLKEWEIYIEMSNLVIGLDRNYTSKSTFLTMFELCESINKSIYNMVELFKTISYSDENKAFLNSIKQKFIDIEKILNNLENNLDNKIGE
;
A
#
# COMPACT_ATOMS: atom_id res chain seq x y z
N MET A 1 -24.11 -3.11 -12.62
CA MET A 1 -23.27 -3.75 -11.58
C MET A 1 -21.85 -3.20 -11.69
N CYS A 2 -21.34 -2.53 -10.65
CA CYS A 2 -20.03 -1.89 -10.71
C CYS A 2 -18.91 -2.90 -10.96
N CYS A 3 -18.11 -2.53 -11.96
CA CYS A 3 -16.69 -2.74 -12.05
C CYS A 3 -16.22 -4.15 -12.41
N LYS A 4 -15.31 -4.22 -13.40
CA LYS A 4 -14.49 -5.40 -13.73
C LYS A 4 -13.52 -5.79 -12.59
N CYS A 5 -13.89 -5.50 -11.34
CA CYS A 5 -13.14 -5.81 -10.14
C CYS A 5 -13.14 -7.32 -9.91
N LYS A 6 -12.10 -7.83 -9.25
CA LYS A 6 -12.08 -9.23 -8.82
C LYS A 6 -13.25 -9.43 -7.83
N SER A 7 -14.04 -10.48 -8.06
CA SER A 7 -15.26 -10.78 -7.31
C SER A 7 -15.06 -10.79 -5.79
N ILE A 8 -13.88 -11.22 -5.34
CA ILE A 8 -13.50 -11.31 -3.92
C ILE A 8 -13.51 -9.95 -3.18
N TYR A 9 -13.44 -8.81 -3.88
CA TYR A 9 -13.41 -7.49 -3.24
C TYR A 9 -14.75 -6.74 -3.29
N ILE A 10 -15.73 -7.25 -4.04
CA ILE A 10 -17.00 -6.55 -4.28
C ILE A 10 -17.82 -6.46 -2.99
N GLU A 11 -17.80 -7.52 -2.16
CA GLU A 11 -18.52 -7.57 -0.88
C GLU A 11 -17.98 -6.60 0.18
N ASN A 12 -16.81 -5.99 -0.09
CA ASN A 12 -16.08 -5.08 0.79
C ASN A 12 -16.09 -3.62 0.27
N CYS A 13 -16.83 -3.35 -0.81
CA CYS A 13 -16.78 -2.09 -1.55
C CYS A 13 -18.07 -1.27 -1.41
N THR A 14 -17.95 0.06 -1.31
CA THR A 14 -19.08 1.02 -1.27
C THR A 14 -20.05 0.89 -2.44
N CYS A 15 -19.55 0.38 -3.57
CA CYS A 15 -20.32 0.04 -4.75
C CYS A 15 -21.39 -1.05 -4.54
N LEU A 16 -21.31 -1.79 -3.42
CA LEU A 16 -22.36 -2.70 -2.96
C LEU A 16 -23.61 -1.96 -2.44
N ILE A 17 -23.43 -0.78 -1.82
CA ILE A 17 -24.51 -0.03 -1.18
C ILE A 17 -25.18 0.94 -2.15
N TYR A 18 -24.38 1.69 -2.90
CA TYR A 18 -24.88 2.84 -3.64
C TYR A 18 -25.36 2.55 -5.05
N GLU A 19 -25.32 1.27 -5.48
CA GLU A 19 -25.65 0.80 -6.85
C GLU A 19 -25.10 1.70 -7.98
N SER A 20 -24.02 2.44 -7.70
CA SER A 20 -23.56 3.49 -8.59
C SER A 20 -22.78 2.88 -9.76
N GLU A 21 -23.17 3.26 -10.97
CA GLU A 21 -22.32 3.04 -12.13
C GLU A 21 -20.99 3.78 -11.92
N CYS A 22 -19.89 3.08 -12.16
CA CYS A 22 -18.56 3.64 -11.99
C CYS A 22 -18.31 4.66 -13.11
N PHE A 23 -18.48 5.95 -12.84
CA PHE A 23 -18.34 7.03 -13.83
C PHE A 23 -16.88 7.37 -14.21
N GLY A 24 -15.89 6.57 -13.78
CA GLY A 24 -14.47 6.85 -14.01
C GLY A 24 -13.56 5.63 -13.89
N PHE A 25 -12.26 5.83 -14.14
CA PHE A 25 -11.24 4.76 -14.15
C PHE A 25 -10.96 4.18 -12.75
N VAL A 26 -11.15 4.98 -11.70
CA VAL A 26 -11.08 4.57 -10.28
C VAL A 26 -12.23 5.25 -9.54
N CYS A 27 -13.22 4.47 -9.09
CA CYS A 27 -14.41 4.98 -8.38
C CYS A 27 -14.64 4.33 -7.00
N CYS A 28 -13.92 3.24 -6.70
CA CYS A 28 -14.01 2.51 -5.43
C CYS A 28 -12.62 2.02 -5.01
N TRP A 29 -12.52 1.68 -3.72
CA TRP A 29 -11.42 0.88 -3.19
C TRP A 29 -11.08 -0.33 -4.07
N CYS A 30 -12.10 -1.08 -4.48
CA CYS A 30 -11.96 -2.29 -5.26
C CYS A 30 -11.23 -2.08 -6.60
N CYS A 31 -11.50 -0.96 -7.29
CA CYS A 31 -10.88 -0.58 -8.55
C CYS A 31 -9.43 -0.17 -8.33
N ALA A 32 -9.18 0.72 -7.36
CA ALA A 32 -7.83 1.20 -7.08
C ALA A 32 -6.93 0.06 -6.61
N TYR A 33 -7.41 -0.75 -5.66
CA TYR A 33 -6.63 -1.84 -5.10
C TYR A 33 -6.41 -2.98 -6.10
N SER A 34 -7.42 -3.37 -6.90
CA SER A 34 -7.22 -4.39 -7.94
C SER A 34 -6.19 -3.95 -8.97
N LYS A 35 -6.14 -2.66 -9.32
CA LYS A 35 -5.13 -2.11 -10.23
C LYS A 35 -3.74 -2.19 -9.61
N TRP A 36 -3.59 -1.68 -8.40
CA TRP A 36 -2.35 -1.78 -7.62
C TRP A 36 -1.85 -3.23 -7.51
N GLU A 37 -2.73 -4.14 -7.08
CA GLU A 37 -2.39 -5.56 -6.91
C GLU A 37 -1.95 -6.19 -8.23
N ASN A 38 -2.60 -5.85 -9.35
CA ASN A 38 -2.18 -6.36 -10.65
C ASN A 38 -0.81 -5.82 -11.09
N ASP A 39 -0.49 -4.55 -10.78
CA ASP A 39 0.80 -3.96 -11.09
C ASP A 39 1.91 -4.58 -10.22
N GLU A 40 1.65 -4.80 -8.93
CA GLU A 40 2.56 -5.52 -8.01
C GLU A 40 2.79 -6.97 -8.47
N LEU A 41 1.72 -7.73 -8.72
CA LEU A 41 1.80 -9.15 -9.08
C LEU A 41 2.48 -9.38 -10.44
N LYS A 42 2.28 -8.48 -11.41
CA LYS A 42 2.95 -8.56 -12.72
C LYS A 42 4.47 -8.39 -12.57
N GLY A 43 4.91 -7.47 -11.72
CA GLY A 43 6.33 -7.26 -11.45
C GLY A 43 6.92 -8.26 -10.42
N GLN A 44 6.07 -8.94 -9.63
CA GLN A 44 6.49 -9.69 -8.44
C GLN A 44 7.41 -8.84 -7.53
N ILE A 45 7.10 -7.55 -7.42
CA ILE A 45 8.01 -6.54 -6.88
C ILE A 45 8.37 -6.88 -5.44
N TYR A 46 7.36 -7.12 -4.60
CA TYR A 46 7.55 -7.38 -3.18
C TYR A 46 8.25 -8.70 -2.93
N LYS A 47 7.84 -9.73 -3.64
CA LYS A 47 8.44 -11.07 -3.55
C LYS A 47 9.91 -11.04 -3.93
N THR A 48 10.27 -10.37 -5.02
CA THR A 48 11.64 -10.26 -5.51
C THR A 48 12.50 -9.47 -4.54
N LEU A 49 12.02 -8.29 -4.09
CA LEU A 49 12.76 -7.46 -3.15
C LEU A 49 13.00 -8.17 -1.81
N THR A 50 11.98 -8.85 -1.29
CA THR A 50 12.07 -9.61 -0.03
C THR A 50 13.11 -10.73 -0.14
N LYS A 51 13.07 -11.48 -1.25
CA LYS A 51 14.04 -12.55 -1.51
C LYS A 51 15.47 -12.02 -1.61
N ASP A 52 15.67 -10.89 -2.28
CA ASP A 52 16.99 -10.28 -2.41
C ASP A 52 17.52 -9.78 -1.06
N ILE A 53 16.64 -9.19 -0.25
CA ILE A 53 16.96 -8.80 1.11
C ILE A 53 17.36 -10.02 1.94
N ASP A 54 16.58 -11.11 1.92
CA ASP A 54 16.93 -12.35 2.61
C ASP A 54 18.29 -12.91 2.15
N ASN A 55 18.62 -12.83 0.87
CA ASN A 55 19.93 -13.23 0.36
C ASN A 55 21.06 -12.39 0.97
N ILE A 56 20.88 -11.06 1.07
CA ILE A 56 21.83 -10.16 1.71
C ILE A 56 21.98 -10.51 3.20
N LEU A 57 20.85 -10.75 3.88
CA LEU A 57 20.81 -11.15 5.29
C LEU A 57 21.53 -12.48 5.53
N ASN A 58 21.47 -13.43 4.60
CA ASN A 58 22.06 -14.75 4.80
C ASN A 58 23.55 -14.79 4.46
N LYS A 59 23.99 -14.09 3.41
CA LYS A 59 25.38 -14.16 2.92
C LYS A 59 26.37 -13.31 3.74
N ASN A 60 25.92 -12.22 4.35
CA ASN A 60 26.83 -11.19 4.88
C ASN A 60 26.86 -11.15 6.42
N LYS A 61 27.60 -12.05 7.07
CA LYS A 61 27.60 -12.21 8.55
C LYS A 61 28.00 -10.96 9.34
N HIS A 62 28.81 -10.08 8.75
CA HIS A 62 29.30 -8.85 9.38
C HIS A 62 28.25 -7.75 9.50
N LEU A 63 27.17 -7.77 8.71
CA LEU A 63 26.12 -6.74 8.70
C LEU A 63 25.12 -6.86 9.86
N LYS A 64 25.57 -7.14 11.09
CA LYS A 64 24.70 -7.50 12.23
C LYS A 64 23.61 -6.48 12.54
N VAL A 65 23.95 -5.18 12.55
CA VAL A 65 23.02 -4.09 12.87
C VAL A 65 21.94 -3.98 11.80
N LEU A 66 22.35 -3.92 10.53
CA LEU A 66 21.43 -3.85 9.39
C LEU A 66 20.47 -5.05 9.37
N LYS A 67 20.98 -6.27 9.65
CA LYS A 67 20.11 -7.45 9.73
C LYS A 67 19.02 -7.33 10.78
N LYS A 68 19.34 -6.74 11.93
CA LYS A 68 18.36 -6.52 13.00
C LYS A 68 17.26 -5.56 12.55
N VAL A 69 17.62 -4.50 11.82
CA VAL A 69 16.67 -3.52 11.29
C VAL A 69 15.77 -4.15 10.22
N LEU A 70 16.36 -4.79 9.20
CA LEU A 70 15.61 -5.41 8.12
C LEU A 70 14.68 -6.54 8.60
N LYS A 71 15.13 -7.37 9.57
CA LYS A 71 14.26 -8.39 10.18
C LYS A 71 13.07 -7.79 10.92
N LYS A 72 13.26 -6.64 11.58
CA LYS A 72 12.17 -5.93 12.23
C LYS A 72 11.17 -5.42 11.18
N GLN A 73 11.66 -4.81 10.10
CA GLN A 73 10.82 -4.32 9.01
C GLN A 73 10.02 -5.44 8.33
N LEU A 74 10.63 -6.61 8.07
CA LEU A 74 9.91 -7.78 7.56
C LEU A 74 8.78 -8.22 8.50
N LYS A 75 9.04 -8.24 9.81
CA LYS A 75 8.00 -8.54 10.81
C LYS A 75 6.89 -7.46 10.82
N ASP A 76 7.25 -6.20 10.64
CA ASP A 76 6.28 -5.11 10.58
C ASP A 76 5.39 -5.22 9.33
N ILE A 77 5.91 -5.73 8.20
CA ILE A 77 5.12 -6.10 7.01
C ILE A 77 4.15 -7.24 7.33
N GLU A 78 4.62 -8.32 7.96
CA GLU A 78 3.76 -9.46 8.33
C GLU A 78 2.59 -9.01 9.22
N LEU A 79 2.87 -8.18 10.24
CA LEU A 79 1.85 -7.64 11.13
C LEU A 79 0.85 -6.74 10.39
N ASN A 80 1.34 -5.89 9.48
CA ASN A 80 0.49 -5.04 8.66
C ASN A 80 -0.39 -5.87 7.71
N SER A 81 0.15 -6.91 7.10
CA SER A 81 -0.58 -7.83 6.24
C SER A 81 -1.73 -8.51 6.99
N ILE A 82 -1.49 -8.98 8.23
CA ILE A 82 -2.54 -9.60 9.05
C ILE A 82 -3.67 -8.61 9.35
N GLU A 83 -3.33 -7.36 9.68
CA GLU A 83 -4.33 -6.31 9.91
C GLU A 83 -5.12 -6.01 8.63
N PHE A 84 -4.42 -5.90 7.50
CA PHE A 84 -5.03 -5.57 6.23
C PHE A 84 -5.94 -6.68 5.68
N GLU A 85 -5.57 -7.96 5.86
CA GLU A 85 -6.43 -9.09 5.49
C GLU A 85 -7.77 -9.06 6.23
N LYS A 86 -7.79 -8.69 7.53
CA LYS A 86 -9.05 -8.55 8.27
C LYS A 86 -9.97 -7.50 7.65
N LEU A 87 -9.40 -6.39 7.18
CA LEU A 87 -10.14 -5.33 6.50
C LEU A 87 -10.66 -5.76 5.13
N LYS A 88 -9.89 -6.58 4.39
CA LYS A 88 -10.28 -7.08 3.06
C LYS A 88 -11.39 -8.14 3.10
N LEU A 89 -11.46 -8.92 4.18
CA LEU A 89 -12.43 -10.01 4.34
C LEU A 89 -13.79 -9.59 4.90
N LYS A 90 -13.98 -8.32 5.28
CA LYS A 90 -15.28 -7.85 5.79
C LYS A 90 -16.32 -7.87 4.67
N ASN A 91 -17.43 -8.54 4.92
CA ASN A 91 -18.56 -8.64 4.01
C ASN A 91 -19.69 -7.76 4.56
N TYR A 92 -19.98 -6.66 3.85
CA TYR A 92 -21.03 -5.73 4.23
C TYR A 92 -22.42 -6.15 3.74
N SER A 93 -22.52 -7.10 2.79
CA SER A 93 -23.84 -7.55 2.30
C SER A 93 -24.63 -8.29 3.37
N LYS A 94 -23.94 -8.90 4.34
CA LYS A 94 -24.53 -9.55 5.51
C LYS A 94 -25.01 -8.58 6.60
N LEU A 95 -24.76 -7.28 6.45
CA LEU A 95 -25.02 -6.26 7.46
C LEU A 95 -26.14 -5.28 7.04
N LEU A 96 -26.80 -5.53 5.90
CA LEU A 96 -27.87 -4.69 5.34
C LEU A 96 -29.25 -5.25 5.75
N ASP A 97 -29.94 -4.65 6.73
CA ASP A 97 -31.30 -5.01 7.16
C ASP A 97 -32.28 -3.79 7.21
N GLY A 98 -31.97 -2.67 6.50
CA GLY A 98 -32.91 -1.54 6.30
C GLY A 98 -32.25 -0.19 5.99
N GLU A 99 -33.05 0.86 5.70
CA GLU A 99 -32.54 2.18 5.26
C GLU A 99 -31.76 2.97 6.33
N LYS A 100 -32.18 2.93 7.61
CA LYS A 100 -31.42 3.57 8.71
C LYS A 100 -30.05 2.92 8.92
N GLU A 101 -29.93 1.64 8.55
CA GLU A 101 -28.69 0.88 8.68
C GLU A 101 -27.73 1.18 7.53
N ILE A 102 -28.24 1.56 6.35
CA ILE A 102 -27.42 1.97 5.19
C ILE A 102 -26.53 3.17 5.54
N GLN A 103 -27.05 4.18 6.25
CA GLN A 103 -26.26 5.36 6.61
C GLN A 103 -25.13 5.04 7.58
N ILE A 104 -25.40 4.19 8.57
CA ILE A 104 -24.40 3.73 9.54
C ILE A 104 -23.35 2.88 8.82
N LEU A 105 -23.80 1.97 7.96
CA LEU A 105 -22.93 1.07 7.19
C LEU A 105 -22.03 1.85 6.23
N ALA A 106 -22.56 2.89 5.58
CA ALA A 106 -21.77 3.77 4.73
C ALA A 106 -20.67 4.49 5.51
N TYR A 107 -20.99 5.02 6.70
CA TYR A 107 -19.98 5.64 7.57
C TYR A 107 -18.89 4.65 7.99
N ASP A 108 -19.26 3.44 8.39
CA ASP A 108 -18.30 2.38 8.72
C ASP A 108 -17.39 2.02 7.53
N MET A 109 -17.96 1.99 6.32
CA MET A 109 -17.22 1.73 5.09
C MET A 109 -16.23 2.85 4.75
N GLU A 110 -16.60 4.10 4.98
CA GLU A 110 -15.70 5.25 4.81
C GLU A 110 -14.53 5.22 5.81
N LEU A 111 -14.81 4.91 7.08
CA LEU A 111 -13.76 4.76 8.10
C LEU A 111 -12.81 3.60 7.74
N GLU A 112 -13.37 2.47 7.29
CA GLU A 112 -12.56 1.34 6.85
C GLU A 112 -11.79 1.61 5.56
N LEU A 113 -12.31 2.42 4.64
CA LEU A 113 -11.54 2.90 3.50
C LEU A 113 -10.28 3.64 3.98
N GLY A 114 -10.42 4.52 4.97
CA GLY A 114 -9.30 5.19 5.61
C GLY A 114 -8.28 4.20 6.20
N LEU A 115 -8.75 3.16 6.90
CA LEU A 115 -7.88 2.12 7.47
C LEU A 115 -7.15 1.32 6.38
N LYS A 116 -7.85 0.93 5.31
CA LYS A 116 -7.28 0.20 4.17
C LYS A 116 -6.18 1.01 3.49
N ILE A 117 -6.44 2.30 3.24
CA ILE A 117 -5.44 3.22 2.69
C ILE A 117 -4.26 3.35 3.65
N ARG A 118 -4.50 3.50 4.95
CA ARG A 118 -3.43 3.61 5.96
C ARG A 118 -2.53 2.36 5.99
N CYS A 119 -3.11 1.16 5.94
CA CYS A 119 -2.36 -0.10 5.87
C CYS A 119 -1.49 -0.16 4.62
N LEU A 120 -2.04 0.22 3.46
CA LEU A 120 -1.30 0.24 2.21
C LEU A 120 -0.14 1.25 2.24
N LEU A 121 -0.37 2.48 2.73
CA LEU A 121 0.68 3.48 2.88
C LEU A 121 1.79 3.01 3.83
N LYS A 122 1.43 2.32 4.92
CA LYS A 122 2.42 1.75 5.86
C LYS A 122 3.26 0.64 5.20
N GLU A 123 2.65 -0.18 4.36
CA GLU A 123 3.38 -1.19 3.58
C GLU A 123 4.39 -0.53 2.63
N TRP A 124 3.95 0.49 1.89
CA TRP A 124 4.82 1.28 1.00
C TRP A 124 5.98 1.92 1.75
N GLU A 125 5.70 2.53 2.90
CA GLU A 125 6.71 3.13 3.78
C GLU A 125 7.82 2.14 4.11
N ILE A 126 7.45 0.95 4.59
CA ILE A 126 8.42 -0.07 5.01
C ILE A 126 9.24 -0.54 3.80
N TYR A 127 8.63 -0.79 2.65
CA TYR A 127 9.35 -1.20 1.45
C TYR A 127 10.31 -0.12 0.91
N ILE A 128 9.93 1.15 0.98
CA ILE A 128 10.80 2.28 0.60
C ILE A 128 11.98 2.40 1.57
N GLU A 129 11.74 2.30 2.87
CA GLU A 129 12.80 2.35 3.87
C GLU A 129 13.79 1.19 3.71
N MET A 130 13.29 -0.04 3.54
CA MET A 130 14.11 -1.22 3.26
C MET A 130 14.97 -1.00 2.01
N SER A 131 14.38 -0.43 0.95
CA SER A 131 15.10 -0.14 -0.29
C SER A 131 16.22 0.88 -0.08
N ASN A 132 15.95 1.97 0.63
CA ASN A 132 16.97 2.97 0.97
C ASN A 132 18.14 2.37 1.78
N LEU A 133 17.85 1.50 2.74
CA LEU A 133 18.90 0.80 3.51
C LEU A 133 19.77 -0.09 2.62
N VAL A 134 19.17 -0.77 1.64
CA VAL A 134 19.88 -1.66 0.72
C VAL A 134 20.71 -0.87 -0.30
N ILE A 135 20.20 0.26 -0.81
CA ILE A 135 20.93 1.15 -1.72
C ILE A 135 22.19 1.72 -1.07
N GLY A 136 22.12 2.01 0.23
CA GLY A 136 23.25 2.46 1.03
C GLY A 136 24.39 1.45 1.16
N LEU A 137 24.22 0.21 0.69
CA LEU A 137 25.27 -0.81 0.70
C LEU A 137 26.24 -0.65 -0.48
N ASP A 138 27.41 -1.25 -0.33
CA ASP A 138 28.35 -1.45 -1.44
C ASP A 138 27.71 -2.31 -2.53
N ARG A 139 27.98 -2.01 -3.81
CA ARG A 139 27.44 -2.71 -4.99
C ARG A 139 27.73 -4.21 -4.96
N ASN A 140 28.77 -4.65 -4.27
CA ASN A 140 29.11 -6.06 -4.11
C ASN A 140 28.04 -6.88 -3.37
N TYR A 141 27.13 -6.22 -2.63
CA TYR A 141 26.06 -6.89 -1.89
C TYR A 141 24.75 -7.01 -2.67
N THR A 142 24.55 -6.22 -3.72
CA THR A 142 23.26 -6.07 -4.39
C THR A 142 23.37 -6.30 -5.89
N SER A 143 22.39 -7.00 -6.46
CA SER A 143 22.39 -7.25 -7.89
C SER A 143 21.79 -6.08 -8.67
N LYS A 144 22.15 -5.94 -9.96
CA LYS A 144 21.48 -5.00 -10.87
C LYS A 144 19.96 -5.22 -10.90
N SER A 145 19.52 -6.48 -10.85
CA SER A 145 18.09 -6.85 -10.81
C SER A 145 17.37 -6.26 -9.60
N THR A 146 18.06 -6.18 -8.46
CA THR A 146 17.52 -5.63 -7.23
C THR A 146 17.23 -4.13 -7.39
N PHE A 147 18.14 -3.38 -8.00
CA PHE A 147 17.93 -1.95 -8.29
C PHE A 147 16.81 -1.72 -9.31
N LEU A 148 16.70 -2.57 -10.33
CA LEU A 148 15.57 -2.52 -11.28
C LEU A 148 14.23 -2.76 -10.57
N THR A 149 14.18 -3.73 -9.65
CA THR A 149 12.98 -4.00 -8.85
C THR A 149 12.59 -2.79 -7.99
N MET A 150 13.58 -2.09 -7.42
CA MET A 150 13.34 -0.85 -6.65
C MET A 150 12.83 0.29 -7.54
N PHE A 151 13.30 0.38 -8.78
CA PHE A 151 12.78 1.36 -9.74
C PHE A 151 11.33 1.07 -10.12
N GLU A 152 11.01 -0.19 -10.43
CA GLU A 152 9.64 -0.65 -10.68
C GLU A 152 8.71 -0.40 -9.49
N LEU A 153 9.21 -0.58 -8.25
CA LEU A 153 8.50 -0.22 -7.03
C LEU A 153 8.15 1.27 -7.02
N CYS A 154 9.13 2.14 -7.31
CA CYS A 154 8.91 3.59 -7.28
C CYS A 154 7.85 4.01 -8.31
N GLU A 155 7.96 3.52 -9.54
CA GLU A 155 6.97 3.79 -10.58
C GLU A 155 5.58 3.30 -10.20
N SER A 156 5.47 2.10 -9.65
CA SER A 156 4.19 1.49 -9.27
C SER A 156 3.50 2.29 -8.15
N ILE A 157 4.27 2.72 -7.14
CA ILE A 157 3.77 3.57 -6.05
C ILE A 157 3.34 4.94 -6.60
N ASN A 158 4.16 5.60 -7.43
CA ASN A 158 3.82 6.90 -8.01
C ASN A 158 2.52 6.85 -8.83
N LYS A 159 2.34 5.82 -9.66
CA LYS A 159 1.11 5.61 -10.44
C LYS A 159 -0.12 5.37 -9.55
N SER A 160 0.09 4.88 -8.33
CA SER A 160 -0.98 4.43 -7.43
C SER A 160 -1.35 5.47 -6.36
N ILE A 161 -0.40 6.30 -5.92
CA ILE A 161 -0.62 7.37 -4.93
C ILE A 161 -1.80 8.25 -5.33
N TYR A 162 -1.84 8.71 -6.58
CA TYR A 162 -2.92 9.57 -7.06
C TYR A 162 -4.30 8.93 -6.90
N ASN A 163 -4.43 7.65 -7.30
CA ASN A 163 -5.69 6.92 -7.19
C ASN A 163 -6.13 6.78 -5.72
N MET A 164 -5.18 6.56 -4.82
CA MET A 164 -5.46 6.45 -3.38
C MET A 164 -5.82 7.80 -2.76
N VAL A 165 -5.20 8.89 -3.19
CA VAL A 165 -5.55 10.25 -2.75
C VAL A 165 -6.96 10.62 -3.20
N GLU A 166 -7.33 10.32 -4.45
CA GLU A 166 -8.68 10.59 -4.96
C GLU A 166 -9.74 9.81 -4.17
N LEU A 167 -9.48 8.54 -3.85
CA LEU A 167 -10.36 7.78 -2.95
C LEU A 167 -10.39 8.35 -1.53
N PHE A 168 -9.24 8.76 -0.99
CA PHE A 168 -9.18 9.33 0.35
C PHE A 168 -10.02 10.62 0.48
N LYS A 169 -10.05 11.45 -0.56
CA LYS A 169 -10.86 12.68 -0.59
C LYS A 169 -12.36 12.44 -0.52
N THR A 170 -12.85 11.23 -0.82
CA THR A 170 -14.29 10.93 -0.73
C THR A 170 -14.74 10.62 0.69
N ILE A 171 -13.81 10.45 1.64
CA ILE A 171 -14.15 10.18 3.04
C ILE A 171 -14.67 11.46 3.70
N SER A 172 -15.84 11.38 4.32
CA SER A 172 -16.45 12.53 4.99
C SER A 172 -15.67 12.91 6.25
N TYR A 173 -15.34 14.21 6.40
CA TYR A 173 -14.72 14.73 7.61
C TYR A 173 -15.76 15.01 8.69
N SER A 174 -15.57 14.39 9.86
CA SER A 174 -16.31 14.69 11.08
C SER A 174 -15.32 15.06 12.19
N ASP A 175 -15.80 15.71 13.26
CA ASP A 175 -14.94 16.00 14.42
C ASP A 175 -14.39 14.73 15.07
N GLU A 176 -15.13 13.62 14.99
CA GLU A 176 -14.74 12.32 15.53
C GLU A 176 -13.58 11.68 14.76
N ASN A 177 -13.54 11.82 13.42
CA ASN A 177 -12.54 11.17 12.58
C ASN A 177 -11.41 12.10 12.11
N LYS A 178 -11.50 13.41 12.36
CA LYS A 178 -10.56 14.44 11.89
C LYS A 178 -9.11 14.14 12.22
N ALA A 179 -8.80 13.75 13.46
CA ALA A 179 -7.43 13.45 13.88
C ALA A 179 -6.87 12.24 13.12
N PHE A 180 -7.69 11.21 12.93
CA PHE A 180 -7.34 10.03 12.16
C PHE A 180 -7.09 10.38 10.69
N LEU A 181 -8.00 11.10 10.03
CA LEU A 181 -7.84 11.51 8.64
C LEU A 181 -6.62 12.41 8.43
N ASN A 182 -6.33 13.33 9.36
CA ASN A 182 -5.12 14.13 9.31
C ASN A 182 -3.85 13.28 9.39
N SER A 183 -3.84 12.21 10.17
CA SER A 183 -2.70 11.29 10.23
C SER A 183 -2.46 10.57 8.90
N ILE A 184 -3.52 10.20 8.17
CA ILE A 184 -3.42 9.58 6.84
C ILE A 184 -2.92 10.60 5.82
N LYS A 185 -3.46 11.83 5.85
CA LYS A 185 -3.00 12.93 5.01
C LYS A 185 -1.50 13.17 5.20
N GLN A 186 -1.03 13.21 6.45
CA GLN A 186 0.39 13.38 6.73
C GLN A 186 1.21 12.22 6.17
N LYS A 187 0.73 10.97 6.31
CA LYS A 187 1.39 9.80 5.71
C LYS A 187 1.53 9.90 4.19
N PHE A 188 0.55 10.41 3.46
CA PHE A 188 0.71 10.64 2.02
C PHE A 188 1.88 11.58 1.70
N ILE A 189 1.97 12.70 2.43
CA ILE A 189 3.06 13.67 2.28
C ILE A 189 4.41 13.04 2.62
N ASP A 190 4.47 12.27 3.70
CA ASP A 190 5.69 11.59 4.14
C ASP A 190 6.14 10.56 3.11
N ILE A 191 5.21 9.76 2.57
CA ILE A 191 5.46 8.78 1.50
C ILE A 191 6.05 9.46 0.26
N GLU A 192 5.43 10.54 -0.22
CA GLU A 192 5.91 11.26 -1.39
C GLU A 192 7.35 11.75 -1.18
N LYS A 193 7.65 12.28 0.01
CA LYS A 193 9.00 12.73 0.37
C LYS A 193 10.02 11.59 0.38
N ILE A 194 9.71 10.46 1.04
CA ILE A 194 10.66 9.34 1.13
C ILE A 194 10.82 8.62 -0.22
N LEU A 195 9.79 8.63 -1.05
CA LEU A 195 9.81 8.08 -2.40
C LEU A 195 10.72 8.91 -3.32
N ASN A 196 10.53 10.22 -3.35
CA ASN A 196 11.43 11.13 -4.07
C ASN A 196 12.89 10.96 -3.63
N ASN A 197 13.13 10.76 -2.33
CA ASN A 197 14.47 10.50 -1.82
C ASN A 197 15.03 9.14 -2.32
N LEU A 198 14.19 8.11 -2.36
CA LEU A 198 14.57 6.79 -2.90
C LEU A 198 14.96 6.88 -4.38
N GLU A 199 14.16 7.57 -5.19
CA GLU A 199 14.44 7.79 -6.62
C GLU A 199 15.77 8.49 -6.83
N ASN A 200 16.02 9.60 -6.12
CA ASN A 200 17.30 10.31 -6.18
C ASN A 200 18.49 9.41 -5.78
N ASN A 201 18.32 8.57 -4.75
CA ASN A 201 19.37 7.65 -4.33
C ASN A 201 19.63 6.55 -5.37
N LEU A 202 18.58 6.04 -6.03
CA LEU A 202 18.69 5.07 -7.12
C LEU A 202 19.44 5.67 -8.31
N ASP A 203 19.09 6.87 -8.73
CA ASP A 203 19.71 7.56 -9.88
C ASP A 203 21.20 7.77 -9.64
N ASN A 204 21.58 8.27 -8.46
CA ASN A 204 22.98 8.43 -8.07
C ASN A 204 23.70 7.08 -8.05
N LYS A 205 23.07 6.05 -7.48
CA LYS A 205 23.66 4.71 -7.37
C LYS A 205 23.80 4.01 -8.71
N ILE A 206 23.06 4.38 -9.75
CA ILE A 206 23.20 3.84 -11.10
C ILE A 206 24.28 4.63 -11.89
N GLY A 207 24.41 5.93 -11.62
CA GLY A 207 25.40 6.80 -12.27
C GLY A 207 26.86 6.59 -11.81
N GLU A 208 27.08 6.05 -10.60
CA GLU A 208 28.41 5.63 -10.09
C GLU A 208 29.05 4.47 -10.89
#